data_AF-A0A016QRS3-F1
#
_entry.id   AF-A0A016QRS3-F1
#
_cell.length_a   1.000
_cell.length_b   1.000
_cell.length_c   1.000
_cell.angle_alpha   90.00
_cell.angle_beta   90.00
_cell.angle_gamma   90.00
#
_symmetry.space_group_name_H-M   'P 1'
#
loop_
_entity.id
_entity.type
_entity.pdbx_description
1 polymer ?
#
loop_
_entity_poly.entity_id
_entity_poly.type
_entity_poly.pdbx_seq_one_letter_code
_entity_poly.pdbx_strand_id
1 'polypeptide(L)' 'MREKTTLATAETGLDRLVYTPEELLPILRMGKNTLNALLRSGTLRSIRSGRRYLIPRDAVLDFLAGRGN' A
#
# COMPACT_ATOMS: atom_id res chain seq x y z
N MET A 1 -16.57 -22.16 -20.52
CA MET A 1 -17.24 -21.32 -19.50
C MET A 1 -16.50 -21.53 -18.18
N ARG A 2 -15.93 -20.46 -17.60
CA ARG A 2 -14.93 -20.37 -16.50
C ARG A 2 -13.48 -20.18 -16.95
N GLU A 3 -13.22 -19.08 -17.66
CA GLU A 3 -11.91 -18.43 -17.66
C GLU A 3 -12.00 -17.19 -16.77
N LYS A 4 -11.63 -17.32 -15.50
CA LYS A 4 -11.14 -16.20 -14.66
C LYS A 4 -10.10 -16.72 -13.65
N THR A 5 -9.14 -17.50 -14.16
CA THR A 5 -7.84 -17.64 -13.51
C THR A 5 -6.89 -16.74 -14.27
N THR A 6 -6.82 -15.47 -13.89
CA THR A 6 -5.87 -14.55 -14.52
C THR A 6 -5.42 -13.50 -13.50
N LEU A 7 -4.24 -13.79 -12.92
CA LEU A 7 -3.20 -12.86 -12.48
C LEU A 7 -3.37 -12.17 -11.10
N ALA A 8 -3.35 -13.00 -10.06
CA ALA A 8 -2.60 -12.67 -8.85
C ALA A 8 -1.11 -12.91 -9.12
N THR A 9 -0.42 -11.95 -9.73
CA THR A 9 1.05 -11.88 -9.77
C THR A 9 1.43 -10.43 -9.86
N ALA A 10 2.43 -10.06 -9.06
CA ALA A 10 2.98 -8.73 -8.97
C ALA A 10 3.32 -8.16 -10.35
N GLU A 11 2.37 -7.42 -10.93
CA GLU A 11 2.71 -6.43 -11.93
C GLU A 11 3.50 -5.37 -11.17
N THR A 12 4.82 -5.46 -11.33
CA THR A 12 5.79 -4.41 -11.02
C THR A 12 5.48 -3.23 -11.95
N GLY A 13 4.32 -2.62 -11.73
CA GLY A 13 3.90 -1.39 -12.36
C GLY A 13 4.50 -0.26 -11.56
N LEU A 14 5.69 0.15 -11.92
CA LEU A 14 6.27 1.44 -11.51
C LEU A 14 5.39 2.65 -11.91
N ASP A 15 4.25 2.41 -12.57
CA ASP A 15 3.26 3.40 -13.04
C ASP A 15 2.03 3.57 -12.12
N ARG A 16 1.87 2.74 -11.06
CA ARG A 16 0.72 2.87 -10.15
C ARG A 16 0.98 3.95 -9.09
N LEU A 17 0.23 5.05 -9.17
CA LEU A 17 0.38 6.21 -8.27
C LEU A 17 -0.07 5.94 -6.83
N VAL A 18 -1.00 5.00 -6.61
CA VAL A 18 -1.59 4.70 -5.30
C VAL A 18 -1.74 3.19 -5.05
N TYR A 19 -1.41 2.77 -3.82
CA TYR A 19 -1.55 1.41 -3.32
C TYR A 19 -2.68 1.30 -2.30
N THR A 20 -3.34 0.16 -2.27
CA THR A 20 -4.23 -0.20 -1.16
C THR A 20 -3.44 -0.87 -0.03
N PRO A 21 -3.95 -0.86 1.22
CA PRO A 21 -3.28 -1.52 2.33
C PRO A 21 -2.99 -2.99 2.04
N GLU A 22 -3.94 -3.70 1.43
CA GLU A 22 -3.83 -5.14 1.13
C GLU A 22 -2.69 -5.45 0.15
N GLU A 23 -2.47 -4.58 -0.84
CA GLU A 23 -1.35 -4.68 -1.78
C GLU A 23 -0.01 -4.35 -1.11
N LEU A 24 -0.01 -3.49 -0.11
CA LEU A 24 1.20 -3.04 0.57
C LEU A 24 1.74 -4.06 1.58
N LEU A 25 0.87 -4.91 2.15
CA LEU A 25 1.27 -5.95 3.12
C LEU A 25 2.37 -6.88 2.60
N PRO A 26 2.23 -7.52 1.41
CA PRO A 26 3.29 -8.37 0.88
C PRO A 26 4.54 -7.58 0.45
N ILE A 27 4.37 -6.33 -0.01
CA ILE A 27 5.49 -5.48 -0.48
C ILE A 27 6.39 -5.07 0.68
N LEU A 28 5.82 -4.59 1.77
CA LEU A 28 6.56 -4.17 2.95
C LEU A 28 6.84 -5.33 3.93
N ARG A 29 6.34 -6.53 3.63
CA ARG A 29 6.36 -7.69 4.53
C ARG A 29 5.87 -7.35 5.94
N MET A 30 4.82 -6.53 6.03
CA MET A 30 4.22 -6.09 7.29
C MET A 30 2.87 -6.75 7.53
N GLY A 31 2.54 -6.95 8.80
CA GLY A 31 1.22 -7.41 9.21
C GLY A 31 0.16 -6.31 9.06
N LYS A 32 -1.10 -6.73 8.88
CA LYS A 32 -2.26 -5.83 8.74
C LYS A 32 -2.39 -4.85 9.91
N ASN A 33 -2.10 -5.30 11.12
CA ASN A 33 -2.16 -4.48 12.32
C ASN A 33 -1.07 -3.41 12.32
N THR A 34 0.17 -3.77 11.94
CA THR A 34 1.29 -2.83 11.84
C THR A 34 1.00 -1.76 10.79
N LEU A 35 0.54 -2.15 9.61
CA LEU A 35 0.22 -1.20 8.56
C LEU A 35 -0.94 -0.27 8.97
N ASN A 36 -2.01 -0.82 9.53
CA ASN A 36 -3.13 0.00 10.04
C ASN A 36 -2.68 0.93 11.17
N ALA A 37 -1.77 0.50 12.04
CA ALA A 37 -1.20 1.34 13.08
C ALA A 37 -0.42 2.50 12.46
N LEU A 38 0.43 2.25 11.46
CA LEU A 38 1.18 3.29 10.73
C LEU A 38 0.27 4.29 10.00
N LEU A 39 -0.84 3.81 9.44
CA LEU A 39 -1.84 4.66 8.80
C LEU A 39 -2.60 5.51 9.81
N ARG A 40 -2.92 4.95 10.98
CA ARG A 40 -3.62 5.65 12.07
C ARG A 40 -2.72 6.62 12.83
N SER A 41 -1.43 6.31 12.97
CA SER A 41 -0.43 7.16 13.62
C SER A 41 0.00 8.32 12.72
N GLY A 42 -0.28 8.25 11.41
CA GLY A 42 0.16 9.23 10.43
C GLY A 42 1.63 9.09 10.04
N THR A 43 2.33 8.08 10.54
CA THR A 43 3.73 7.78 10.18
C THR A 43 3.86 7.44 8.70
N LEU A 44 2.85 6.78 8.13
CA LEU A 44 2.76 6.54 6.70
C LEU A 44 1.69 7.48 6.10
N ARG A 45 2.11 8.40 5.24
CA ARG A 45 1.18 9.33 4.58
C ARG A 45 0.15 8.54 3.78
N SER A 46 -1.13 8.81 4.03
CA SER A 46 -2.23 8.14 3.35
C SER A 46 -3.40 9.09 3.11
N ILE A 47 -4.13 8.83 2.02
CA ILE A 47 -5.32 9.56 1.62
C ILE A 47 -6.52 8.68 1.96
N ARG A 48 -7.43 9.22 2.77
CA ARG A 48 -8.67 8.52 3.12
C ARG A 48 -9.71 8.76 2.04
N SER A 49 -9.96 7.75 1.21
CA SER A 49 -11.05 7.77 0.23
C SER A 49 -12.24 6.99 0.79
N GLY A 50 -13.11 7.71 1.51
CA GLY A 50 -14.27 7.15 2.20
C GLY A 50 -13.90 6.08 3.22
N ARG A 51 -14.28 4.82 2.97
CA ARG A 51 -14.00 3.66 3.84
C ARG A 51 -12.61 3.05 3.60
N ARG A 52 -11.91 3.45 2.54
CA ARG A 52 -10.61 2.88 2.15
C ARG A 52 -9.48 3.88 2.39
N TYR A 53 -8.31 3.35 2.72
CA TYR A 53 -7.06 4.10 2.69
C TYR A 53 -6.40 3.89 1.33
N LEU A 54 -5.89 4.97 0.76
CA LEU A 54 -5.06 4.98 -0.44
C LEU A 54 -3.69 5.49 -0.03
N ILE A 55 -2.65 4.77 -0.40
CA ILE A 55 -1.29 5.04 0.04
C ILE A 55 -0.51 5.45 -1.20
N PRO A 56 -0.17 6.74 -1.37
CA PRO A 56 0.59 7.19 -2.52
C PRO A 56 1.95 6.49 -2.58
N ARG A 57 2.44 6.20 -3.79
CA ARG A 57 3.79 5.64 -3.97
C ARG A 57 4.85 6.48 -3.29
N ASP A 58 4.75 7.79 -3.42
CA ASP A 58 5.66 8.76 -2.81
C ASP A 58 5.74 8.60 -1.28
N ALA A 59 4.60 8.34 -0.63
CA ALA A 59 4.53 8.10 0.80
C ALA A 59 5.29 6.85 1.23
N VAL A 60 5.22 5.79 0.42
CA VAL A 60 5.95 4.53 0.66
C VAL A 60 7.45 4.75 0.48
N LEU A 61 7.84 5.49 -0.56
CA LEU A 61 9.25 5.82 -0.80
C LEU A 61 9.83 6.67 0.32
N ASP A 62 9.14 7.69 0.78
CA ASP A 62 9.58 8.52 1.91
C ASP A 62 9.73 7.70 3.20
N PHE A 63 8.77 6.80 3.44
CA PHE A 63 8.83 5.89 4.58
C PHE A 63 10.03 4.95 4.50
N LEU A 64 10.29 4.35 3.33
CA LEU A 64 11.44 3.46 3.12
C LEU A 64 12.78 4.21 3.14
N ALA A 65 12.79 5.47 2.71
CA ALA A 65 13.97 6.33 2.77
C ALA A 65 14.32 6.79 4.20
N GLY A 66 13.49 6.42 5.20
CA GLY A 66 13.69 6.85 6.59
C GLY A 66 13.44 8.35 6.80
N ARG A 67 12.82 9.03 5.82
CA ARG A 67 12.39 10.43 5.92
C ARG A 67 10.96 10.54 6.46
N GLY A 68 10.54 9.56 7.25
CA GLY A 68 9.31 9.66 8.04
C GLY A 68 9.52 10.75 9.08
N ASN A 69 8.61 11.73 9.07
CA ASN A 69 8.57 12.91 9.95
C ASN A 69 8.99 12.65 11.40
#